data_AF-A0A0C4FDL3-F1
#
_entry.id   AF-A0A0C4FDL3-F1
#
_cell.length_a   1.000
_cell.length_b   1.000
_cell.length_c   1.000
_cell.angle_alpha   90.00
_cell.angle_beta   90.00
_cell.angle_gamma   90.00
#
_symmetry.space_group_name_H-M   'P 1'
#
loop_
_entity.id
_entity.type
_entity.pdbx_description
1 polymer ?
#
loop_
_entity_poly.entity_id
_entity_poly.type
_entity_poly.pdbx_seq_one_letter_code
_entity_poly.pdbx_strand_id
1 'polypeptide(L)'
;MAEKLRDPLRHGRHEKSHHTAFPQRTNRLKYRILAPMKQGDQLPTSTSSFAQLKLLNEEVVSARQAAEWGMRSVKSSFARLKLPSPASDHKYRAEVLKLAVRLHQVKCQSVGINQTQTVYNSAPSE
;
A
#
# COMPACT_ATOMS: atom_id res chain seq x y z
N MET A 1 1.09 48.51 5.80
CA MET A 1 1.60 47.98 7.08
C MET A 1 0.77 46.75 7.40
N ALA A 2 1.25 45.55 7.71
CA ALA A 2 2.56 45.01 8.08
C ALA A 2 2.65 43.61 7.43
N GLU A 3 3.72 43.26 6.74
CA GLU A 3 4.99 42.70 7.25
C GLU A 3 5.00 41.17 7.32
N LYS A 4 5.93 40.67 6.51
CA LYS A 4 6.34 39.31 6.23
C LYS A 4 7.08 38.73 7.45
N LEU A 5 6.42 37.92 8.26
CA LEU A 5 7.11 37.05 9.22
C LEU A 5 7.40 35.69 8.57
N ARG A 6 8.65 35.56 8.11
CA ARG A 6 9.30 34.28 7.85
C ARG A 6 9.50 33.58 9.18
N ASP A 7 9.03 32.34 9.27
CA ASP A 7 9.41 31.42 10.34
C ASP A 7 10.26 30.29 9.72
N PRO A 8 11.59 30.32 9.88
CA PRO A 8 12.47 29.25 9.45
C PRO A 8 12.63 28.29 10.62
N LEU A 9 12.08 27.07 10.52
CA LEU A 9 12.41 25.84 11.29
C LEU A 9 11.15 24.99 11.50
N ARG A 10 10.66 24.32 10.45
CA ARG A 10 9.87 23.10 10.63
C ARG A 10 10.45 22.01 9.73
N HIS A 11 11.40 21.28 10.33
CA HIS A 11 11.95 20.04 9.82
C HIS A 11 10.80 19.13 9.39
N GLY A 12 10.82 18.74 8.11
CA GLY A 12 9.78 17.99 7.46
C GLY A 12 9.61 16.59 8.05
N ARG A 13 8.69 16.45 9.00
CA ARG A 13 7.95 15.21 9.19
C ARG A 13 6.75 15.25 8.25
N HIS A 14 6.93 14.71 7.06
CA HIS A 14 5.80 14.35 6.21
C HIS A 14 5.18 13.05 6.76
N GLU A 15 4.37 13.18 7.82
CA GLU A 15 3.33 12.19 8.09
C GLU A 15 2.29 12.32 6.97
N LYS A 16 2.31 11.38 6.01
CA LYS A 16 1.31 11.32 4.93
C LYS A 16 0.50 10.04 5.04
N SER A 17 -0.77 10.24 5.41
CA SER A 17 -2.00 9.52 5.05
C SER A 17 -1.97 7.99 5.05
N HIS A 18 -2.68 7.42 6.03
CA HIS A 18 -2.99 6.01 6.18
C HIS A 18 -3.90 5.48 5.05
N HIS A 19 -3.38 4.56 4.24
CA HIS A 19 -4.18 3.55 3.56
C HIS A 19 -3.53 2.19 3.84
N THR A 20 -4.10 1.48 4.83
CA THR A 20 -3.66 0.16 5.28
C THR A 20 -3.93 -0.87 4.18
N ALA A 21 -2.96 -1.08 3.29
CA ALA A 21 -2.98 -2.16 2.30
C ALA A 21 -1.58 -2.78 2.10
N PHE A 22 -0.65 -2.58 3.05
CA PHE A 22 0.73 -3.02 2.93
C PHE A 22 0.89 -4.50 3.37
N PRO A 23 1.61 -5.33 2.59
CA PRO A 23 1.95 -6.69 2.99
C PRO A 23 2.92 -6.72 4.18
N GLN A 24 2.71 -7.66 5.10
CA GLN A 24 3.42 -7.81 6.38
C GLN A 24 4.53 -8.89 6.32
N ARG A 25 5.32 -8.96 5.25
CA ARG A 25 6.11 -10.18 4.96
C ARG A 25 7.51 -10.27 5.55
N THR A 26 8.20 -9.18 5.90
CA THR A 26 9.52 -9.27 6.57
C THR A 26 9.47 -8.69 7.98
N ASN A 27 10.32 -9.17 8.90
CA ASN A 27 10.46 -8.56 10.23
C ASN A 27 10.88 -7.07 10.16
N ARG A 28 11.44 -6.61 9.03
CA ARG A 28 11.74 -5.18 8.76
C ARG A 28 10.50 -4.37 8.35
N LEU A 29 9.50 -5.01 7.74
CA LEU A 29 8.21 -4.42 7.33
C LEU A 29 7.15 -4.50 8.44
N LYS A 30 7.37 -5.31 9.46
CA LYS A 30 6.58 -5.33 10.69
C LYS A 30 6.60 -3.91 11.29
N TYR A 31 5.47 -3.21 11.21
CA TYR A 31 5.19 -1.92 11.85
C TYR A 31 5.69 -0.64 11.18
N ARG A 32 6.25 -0.65 9.96
CA ARG A 32 6.62 0.60 9.25
C ARG A 32 6.00 0.70 7.87
N ILE A 33 5.27 1.81 7.63
CA ILE A 33 4.88 2.22 6.28
C ILE A 33 6.14 2.71 5.59
N LEU A 34 6.67 1.90 4.67
CA LEU A 34 7.80 2.30 3.83
C LEU A 34 7.26 3.02 2.59
N ALA A 35 7.86 4.17 2.30
CA ALA A 35 7.68 4.86 1.02
C ALA A 35 8.97 4.66 0.21
N PRO A 36 8.86 4.45 -1.12
CA PRO A 36 10.03 4.47 -1.97
C PRO A 36 10.73 5.82 -1.87
N MET A 37 12.05 5.81 -2.06
CA MET A 37 12.85 7.03 -2.19
C MET A 37 12.31 7.90 -3.33
N LYS A 38 12.28 9.22 -3.11
CA LYS A 38 11.81 10.20 -4.08
C LYS A 38 12.99 10.94 -4.71
N GLN A 39 12.69 11.62 -5.82
CA GLN A 39 13.63 12.55 -6.43
C GLN A 39 14.01 13.64 -5.40
N GLY A 40 15.32 13.81 -5.18
CA GLY A 40 15.87 14.75 -4.20
C GLY A 40 16.27 14.14 -2.86
N ASP A 41 15.95 12.86 -2.60
CA ASP A 41 16.46 12.17 -1.42
C ASP A 41 17.94 11.82 -1.59
N GLN A 42 18.69 11.84 -0.48
CA GLN A 42 20.12 11.53 -0.47
C GLN A 42 20.35 10.05 -0.79
N LEU A 43 21.13 9.77 -1.83
CA LEU A 43 21.48 8.41 -2.21
C LEU A 43 22.68 7.91 -1.40
N PRO A 44 22.72 6.61 -1.05
CA PRO A 44 23.91 6.01 -0.47
C PRO A 44 25.10 6.13 -1.42
N THR A 45 26.26 6.52 -0.88
CA THR A 45 27.51 6.65 -1.65
C THR A 45 28.12 5.29 -2.02
N SER A 46 27.82 4.25 -1.24
CA SER A 46 28.29 2.88 -1.50
C SER A 46 27.42 2.17 -2.54
N THR A 47 28.06 1.55 -3.52
CA THR A 47 27.41 0.76 -4.58
C THR A 47 26.56 -0.39 -4.02
N SER A 48 27.04 -1.07 -2.96
CA SER A 48 26.31 -2.18 -2.34
C SER A 48 25.02 -1.71 -1.65
N SER A 49 25.11 -0.61 -0.91
CA SER A 49 23.97 0.01 -0.23
C SER A 49 22.96 0.58 -1.23
N PHE A 50 23.44 1.16 -2.34
CA PHE A 50 22.57 1.62 -3.42
C PHE A 50 21.81 0.47 -4.08
N ALA A 51 22.48 -0.64 -4.38
CA ALA A 51 21.83 -1.82 -4.97
C ALA A 51 20.75 -2.40 -4.03
N GLN A 52 21.02 -2.50 -2.73
CA GLN A 52 20.04 -2.95 -1.74
C GLN A 52 18.85 -1.99 -1.64
N LEU A 53 19.10 -0.68 -1.64
CA LEU A 53 18.04 0.33 -1.60
C LEU A 53 17.17 0.29 -2.86
N LYS A 54 17.77 0.05 -4.03
CA LYS A 54 17.05 -0.09 -5.29
C LYS A 54 16.08 -1.28 -5.24
N LEU A 55 16.56 -2.46 -4.81
CA LEU A 55 15.72 -3.65 -4.67
C LEU A 55 14.57 -3.41 -3.69
N LEU A 56 14.84 -2.80 -2.54
CA LEU A 56 13.81 -2.45 -1.56
C LEU A 56 12.75 -1.51 -2.14
N ASN A 57 13.17 -0.48 -2.89
CA ASN A 57 12.23 0.43 -3.55
C ASN A 57 11.35 -0.29 -4.57
N GLU A 58 11.92 -1.19 -5.38
CA GLU A 58 11.19 -2.00 -6.35
C GLU A 58 10.14 -2.89 -5.66
N GLU A 59 10.51 -3.56 -4.56
CA GLU A 59 9.58 -4.35 -3.75
C GLU A 59 8.44 -3.50 -3.17
N VAL A 60 8.75 -2.32 -2.62
CA VAL A 60 7.74 -1.41 -2.04
C VAL A 60 6.78 -0.90 -3.13
N VAL A 61 7.28 -0.53 -4.30
CA VAL A 61 6.44 -0.10 -5.43
C VAL A 61 5.56 -1.24 -5.92
N SER A 62 6.14 -2.43 -6.11
CA SER A 62 5.40 -3.62 -6.57
C SER A 62 4.30 -4.01 -5.59
N ALA A 63 4.61 -4.06 -4.29
CA ALA A 63 3.64 -4.31 -3.24
C ALA A 63 2.49 -3.30 -3.23
N ARG A 64 2.80 -2.01 -3.45
CA ARG A 64 1.80 -0.95 -3.55
C ARG A 64 0.90 -1.14 -4.77
N GLN A 65 1.48 -1.40 -5.93
CA GLN A 65 0.73 -1.63 -7.16
C GLN A 65 -0.21 -2.82 -7.01
N ALA A 66 0.26 -3.93 -6.44
CA ALA A 66 -0.56 -5.10 -6.16
C ALA A 66 -1.75 -4.78 -5.24
N ALA A 67 -1.54 -3.97 -4.21
CA ALA A 67 -2.60 -3.50 -3.32
C ALA A 67 -3.61 -2.58 -4.03
N GLU A 68 -3.13 -1.66 -4.88
CA GLU A 68 -3.97 -0.78 -5.69
C GLU A 68 -4.82 -1.58 -6.68
N TRP A 69 -4.22 -2.57 -7.35
CA TRP A 69 -4.93 -3.50 -8.24
C TRP A 69 -5.97 -4.31 -7.50
N GLY A 70 -5.65 -4.86 -6.32
CA GLY A 70 -6.60 -5.61 -5.50
C GLY A 70 -7.79 -4.75 -5.06
N MET A 71 -7.51 -3.56 -4.51
CA MET A 71 -8.54 -2.61 -4.09
C MET A 71 -9.45 -2.21 -5.25
N ARG A 72 -8.87 -1.91 -6.42
CA ARG A 72 -9.63 -1.54 -7.63
C ARG A 72 -10.46 -2.72 -8.15
N SER A 73 -9.93 -3.93 -8.12
CA SER A 73 -10.61 -5.14 -8.61
C SER A 73 -11.82 -5.51 -7.75
N VAL A 74 -11.69 -5.41 -6.42
CA VAL A 74 -12.82 -5.62 -5.50
C VAL A 74 -13.88 -4.53 -5.70
N LYS A 75 -13.50 -3.25 -5.72
CA LYS A 75 -14.45 -2.14 -5.91
C LYS A 75 -15.16 -2.15 -7.27
N SER A 76 -14.49 -2.61 -8.33
CA SER A 76 -15.09 -2.74 -9.66
C SER A 76 -16.03 -3.94 -9.75
N SER A 77 -15.71 -5.04 -9.08
CA SER A 77 -16.53 -6.26 -9.09
C SER A 77 -17.87 -6.10 -8.34
N PHE A 78 -17.91 -5.24 -7.31
CA PHE A 78 -19.11 -5.07 -6.48
C PHE A 78 -19.60 -3.61 -6.47
N ALA A 79 -20.47 -3.25 -7.41
CA ALA A 79 -21.02 -1.89 -7.51
C ALA A 79 -21.71 -1.41 -6.22
N ARG A 80 -22.33 -2.32 -5.45
CA ARG A 80 -22.99 -2.00 -4.17
C ARG A 80 -22.03 -1.50 -3.10
N LEU A 81 -20.72 -1.82 -3.17
CA LEU A 81 -19.72 -1.28 -2.25
C LEU A 81 -19.45 0.22 -2.46
N LYS A 82 -19.90 0.80 -3.58
CA LYS A 82 -19.82 2.25 -3.83
C LYS A 82 -20.95 3.03 -3.16
N LEU A 83 -22.01 2.35 -2.73
CA LEU A 83 -23.11 2.98 -2.03
C LEU A 83 -22.72 3.28 -0.59
N PRO A 84 -23.24 4.36 0.00
CA PRO A 84 -23.06 4.64 1.42
C PRO A 84 -23.51 3.44 2.26
N SER A 85 -22.61 2.96 3.11
CA SER A 85 -22.90 1.92 4.08
C SER A 85 -23.24 2.56 5.44
N PRO A 86 -24.12 1.95 6.26
CA PRO A 86 -24.46 2.49 7.58
C PRO A 86 -23.21 2.77 8.42
N ALA A 87 -22.96 4.04 8.74
CA ALA A 87 -21.72 4.46 9.40
C ALA A 87 -21.61 3.91 10.84
N SER A 88 -22.76 3.74 11.51
CA SER A 88 -22.88 3.27 12.89
C SER A 88 -22.69 1.76 13.07
N ASP A 89 -22.88 0.96 12.01
CA ASP A 89 -22.77 -0.49 12.10
C ASP A 89 -21.41 -0.98 11.54
N HIS A 90 -20.40 -0.90 12.40
CA HIS A 90 -19.05 -1.36 12.08
C HIS A 90 -18.98 -2.87 11.83
N LYS A 91 -19.81 -3.67 12.51
CA LYS A 91 -19.79 -5.13 12.40
C LYS A 91 -20.35 -5.55 11.04
N TYR A 92 -21.50 -5.01 10.66
CA TYR A 92 -22.09 -5.24 9.34
C TYR A 92 -21.14 -4.83 8.21
N ARG A 93 -20.53 -3.63 8.31
CA ARG A 93 -19.55 -3.15 7.33
C ARG A 93 -18.37 -4.10 7.18
N ALA A 94 -17.81 -4.58 8.29
CA ALA A 94 -16.71 -5.52 8.27
C ALA A 94 -17.12 -6.84 7.60
N GLU A 95 -18.29 -7.40 7.91
CA GLU A 95 -18.77 -8.64 7.31
C GLU A 95 -19.04 -8.51 5.81
N VAL A 96 -19.66 -7.41 5.36
CA VAL A 96 -19.87 -7.14 3.93
C VAL A 96 -18.54 -7.05 3.18
N LEU A 97 -17.55 -6.35 3.73
CA LEU A 97 -16.22 -6.24 3.13
C LEU A 97 -15.49 -7.59 3.10
N LYS A 98 -15.52 -8.35 4.20
CA LYS A 98 -14.93 -9.69 4.26
C LYS A 98 -15.55 -10.62 3.21
N LEU A 99 -16.88 -10.61 3.08
CA LEU A 99 -17.60 -11.42 2.11
C LEU A 99 -17.20 -11.04 0.68
N ALA A 100 -17.17 -9.75 0.36
CA ALA A 100 -16.78 -9.27 -0.95
C ALA A 100 -15.34 -9.70 -1.32
N VAL A 101 -14.39 -9.58 -0.40
CA VAL A 101 -13.00 -10.01 -0.61
C VAL A 101 -12.92 -11.52 -0.82
N ARG A 102 -13.63 -12.33 -0.02
CA ARG A 102 -13.65 -13.79 -0.16
C ARG A 102 -14.24 -14.24 -1.50
N LEU A 103 -15.37 -13.66 -1.90
CA LEU A 103 -16.00 -13.94 -3.20
C LEU A 103 -15.08 -13.54 -4.37
N HIS A 104 -14.40 -12.40 -4.24
CA HIS A 104 -13.40 -11.99 -5.23
C HIS A 104 -12.26 -13.01 -5.34
N GLN A 105 -11.76 -13.50 -4.21
CA GLN A 105 -10.69 -14.51 -4.16
C GLN A 105 -11.11 -15.82 -4.84
N VAL A 106 -12.34 -16.30 -4.61
CA VAL A 106 -12.89 -17.48 -5.28
C VAL A 106 -12.93 -17.28 -6.80
N LYS A 107 -13.37 -16.10 -7.25
CA LYS A 107 -13.37 -15.76 -8.68
C LYS A 107 -11.95 -15.75 -9.27
N CYS A 108 -10.98 -15.16 -8.59
CA CYS A 108 -9.58 -15.15 -9.03
C CYS A 108 -9.00 -16.57 -9.14
N GLN A 109 -9.30 -17.44 -8.18
CA GLN A 109 -8.89 -18.85 -8.22
C GLN A 109 -9.55 -19.62 -9.37
N SER A 110 -10.81 -19.33 -9.67
CA SER A 110 -11.56 -20.01 -10.74
C SER A 110 -11.11 -19.58 -12.13
N VAL A 111 -10.73 -18.31 -12.31
CA VAL A 111 -10.26 -17.76 -13.61
C VAL A 111 -8.78 -18.06 -13.86
N GLY A 112 -8.00 -18.38 -12.81
CA GLY A 112 -6.57 -18.71 -12.93
C GLY A 112 -5.65 -17.52 -13.21
N ILE A 113 -6.19 -16.30 -13.27
CA ILE A 113 -5.42 -15.06 -13.50
C ILE A 113 -5.37 -14.28 -12.20
N ASN A 114 -4.23 -14.32 -11.52
CA ASN A 114 -4.02 -13.61 -10.25
C ASN A 114 -2.67 -12.89 -10.23
N GLN A 115 -2.60 -11.73 -10.91
CA GLN A 115 -1.40 -10.90 -10.97
C GLN A 115 -0.94 -10.44 -9.57
N THR A 116 -1.88 -10.23 -8.65
CA THR A 116 -1.59 -9.92 -7.25
C THR A 116 -0.85 -11.08 -6.57
N GLN A 117 -1.24 -12.32 -6.85
CA GLN A 117 -0.53 -13.51 -6.37
C GLN A 117 0.88 -13.61 -6.98
N THR A 118 1.10 -13.24 -8.24
CA THR A 118 2.45 -13.21 -8.83
C THR A 118 3.38 -12.28 -8.05
N VAL A 119 2.93 -11.05 -7.76
CA VAL A 119 3.73 -10.07 -6.99
C VAL A 119 4.11 -10.60 -5.61
N TYR A 120 3.17 -11.27 -4.95
CA TYR A 120 3.44 -11.85 -3.64
C TYR A 120 4.25 -13.14 -3.71
N ASN A 121 4.12 -13.97 -4.75
CA ASN A 121 4.86 -15.22 -4.87
C ASN A 121 6.29 -15.02 -5.40
N SER A 122 6.55 -13.94 -6.13
CA SER A 122 7.91 -13.57 -6.59
C SER A 122 8.75 -12.92 -5.48
N ALA A 123 8.13 -12.50 -4.38
CA ALA A 123 8.86 -12.01 -3.23
C ALA A 123 9.57 -13.21 -2.57
N PRO A 124 10.89 -13.12 -2.31
CA PRO A 124 11.64 -14.21 -1.68
C PRO A 124 10.95 -14.63 -0.38
N SER A 125 10.68 -15.93 -0.28
CA SER A 125 10.16 -16.53 0.95
C SER A 125 11.36 -16.76 1.86
N GLU A 126 11.46 -15.99 2.95
CA GLU A 126 12.33 -16.30 4.10
C GLU A 126 11.68 -17.36 4.98
#